data_AF-A0A485B6L0-F1
#
_entry.id   AF-A0A485B6L0-F1
#
_cell.length_a   1.000
_cell.length_b   1.000
_cell.length_c   1.000
_cell.angle_alpha   90.00
_cell.angle_beta   90.00
_cell.angle_gamma   90.00
#
_symmetry.space_group_name_H-M   'P 1'
#
loop_
_entity.id
_entity.type
_entity.pdbx_description
1 polymer ?
#
loop_
_entity_poly.entity_id
_entity_poly.type
_entity_poly.pdbx_seq_one_letter_code
_entity_poly.pdbx_strand_id
1 'polypeptide(L)'
;MKAQRTIPVLLALCRKMEKYCPNAWLINFTNPAGIVTEAIAKYSPIKSLGICSGANSMMRDIASVYGVEREEVYARFIGLNHLIFADRITVNGEDVTRHFIEQLAQGVGSHTLKNVPNLGLPAEFIRALKLYPLSYLKYFYMSREVVEHEISELQRSGTRGEQSLSIEKSLFELYRNPDLCEKPAELSARGGALYSDTACSIISSIYNNKKELHVVNVPNMGTTPDLPDDAVIETNAMIDSLGAQPIGVWSATNGYQRADSGV
;
A
#
# COMPACT_ATOMS: atom_id res chain seq x y z
N MET A 1 -5.97 -7.33 17.98
CA MET A 1 -4.76 -6.92 18.74
C MET A 1 -3.43 -7.20 17.98
N LYS A 2 -3.27 -6.75 16.73
CA LYS A 2 -2.01 -6.99 15.96
C LYS A 2 -0.93 -5.97 16.32
N ALA A 3 -1.27 -4.67 16.26
CA ALA A 3 -0.36 -3.57 16.59
C ALA A 3 0.25 -3.70 17.99
N GLN A 4 -0.56 -4.06 19.00
CA GLN A 4 -0.09 -4.19 20.39
C GLN A 4 1.00 -5.26 20.56
N ARG A 5 1.00 -6.30 19.73
CA ARG A 5 2.06 -7.33 19.77
C ARG A 5 3.31 -6.92 18.98
N THR A 6 3.13 -6.11 17.95
CA THR A 6 4.20 -5.78 17.01
C THR A 6 5.03 -4.57 17.45
N ILE A 7 4.37 -3.49 17.88
CA ILE A 7 5.04 -2.22 18.21
C ILE A 7 6.13 -2.41 19.29
N PRO A 8 5.88 -3.10 20.42
CA PRO A 8 6.91 -3.24 21.46
C PRO A 8 8.18 -3.94 20.96
N VAL A 9 8.03 -4.94 20.09
CA VAL A 9 9.13 -5.71 19.51
C VAL A 9 9.95 -4.84 18.55
N LEU A 10 9.29 -4.09 17.67
CA LEU A 10 10.00 -3.23 16.71
C LEU A 10 10.65 -2.03 17.38
N LEU A 11 10.06 -1.44 18.42
CA LEU A 11 10.75 -0.41 19.20
C LEU A 11 11.95 -0.97 19.96
N ALA A 12 11.88 -2.22 20.44
CA ALA A 12 13.05 -2.89 21.02
C ALA A 12 14.16 -3.14 19.99
N LEU A 13 13.79 -3.44 18.73
CA LEU A 13 14.74 -3.51 17.62
C LEU A 13 15.35 -2.14 17.31
N CYS A 14 14.54 -1.08 17.26
CA CYS A 14 15.03 0.29 17.02
C CYS A 14 16.05 0.71 18.09
N ARG A 15 15.79 0.44 19.37
CA ARG A 15 16.76 0.67 20.45
C ARG A 15 18.10 -0.07 20.25
N LYS A 16 18.07 -1.28 19.65
CA LYS A 16 19.30 -1.99 19.28
C LYS A 16 19.98 -1.33 18.09
N MET A 17 19.23 -0.91 17.08
CA MET A 17 19.76 -0.20 15.91
C MET A 17 20.42 1.12 16.32
N GLU A 18 19.81 1.88 17.23
CA GLU A 18 20.38 3.12 17.78
C GLU A 18 21.77 2.90 18.37
N LYS A 19 22.00 1.75 19.00
CA LYS A 19 23.30 1.39 19.59
C LYS A 19 24.30 0.85 18.56
N TYR A 20 23.86 -0.04 17.66
CA TYR A 20 24.78 -0.83 16.84
C TYR A 20 24.91 -0.36 15.39
N CYS A 21 23.88 0.29 14.85
CA CYS A 21 23.84 0.77 13.48
C CYS A 21 22.94 2.01 13.32
N PRO A 22 23.25 3.12 14.03
CA PRO A 22 22.37 4.30 14.08
C PRO A 22 22.12 4.94 12.70
N ASN A 23 23.00 4.69 11.73
CA ASN A 23 22.90 5.20 10.37
C ASN A 23 22.17 4.25 9.41
N ALA A 24 21.72 3.07 9.86
CA ALA A 24 20.97 2.13 9.02
C ALA A 24 19.55 2.63 8.74
N TRP A 25 18.96 2.11 7.67
CA TRP A 25 17.55 2.28 7.35
C TRP A 25 16.75 1.06 7.84
N LEU A 26 15.60 1.30 8.45
CA LEU A 26 14.59 0.30 8.76
C LEU A 26 13.47 0.35 7.71
N ILE A 27 13.47 -0.60 6.77
CA ILE A 27 12.41 -0.77 5.78
C ILE A 27 11.40 -1.79 6.31
N ASN A 28 10.23 -1.32 6.74
CA ASN A 28 9.24 -2.13 7.44
C ASN A 28 8.15 -2.70 6.51
N PHE A 29 8.02 -4.02 6.53
CA PHE A 29 6.90 -4.77 5.93
C PHE A 29 5.87 -5.23 6.97
N THR A 30 6.25 -5.18 8.26
CA THR A 30 5.49 -5.83 9.31
C THR A 30 4.21 -5.07 9.57
N ASN A 31 3.10 -5.74 9.30
CA ASN A 31 1.78 -5.15 9.47
C ASN A 31 1.39 -4.97 10.96
N PRO A 32 0.50 -4.01 11.29
CA PRO A 32 -0.05 -2.96 10.41
C PRO A 32 1.01 -1.92 10.05
N ALA A 33 1.40 -1.82 8.78
CA ALA A 33 2.65 -1.17 8.40
C ALA A 33 2.63 0.35 8.66
N GLY A 34 1.49 1.00 8.40
CA GLY A 34 1.30 2.42 8.71
C GLY A 34 1.39 2.72 10.21
N ILE A 35 0.62 2.01 11.03
CA ILE A 35 0.61 2.18 12.51
C ILE A 35 1.98 1.86 13.12
N VAL A 36 2.69 0.86 12.60
CA VAL A 36 4.04 0.53 13.05
C VAL A 36 5.02 1.64 12.69
N THR A 37 4.93 2.17 11.46
CA THR A 37 5.79 3.27 11.00
C THR A 37 5.52 4.54 11.80
N GLU A 38 4.26 4.84 12.10
CA GLU A 38 3.82 5.90 13.01
C GLU A 38 4.49 5.78 14.39
N ALA A 39 4.45 4.59 14.99
CA ALA A 39 5.07 4.37 16.29
C ALA A 39 6.60 4.52 16.24
N ILE A 40 7.25 4.02 15.19
CA ILE A 40 8.71 4.17 15.04
C ILE A 40 9.08 5.64 14.86
N ALA A 41 8.39 6.38 13.98
CA ALA A 41 8.63 7.79 13.72
C ALA A 41 8.48 8.66 14.99
N LYS A 42 7.54 8.31 15.88
CA LYS A 42 7.30 9.05 17.13
C LYS A 42 8.26 8.70 18.26
N TYR A 43 8.76 7.47 18.32
CA TYR A 43 9.47 6.94 19.49
C TYR A 43 10.90 6.47 19.21
N SER A 44 11.43 6.68 18.01
CA SER A 44 12.82 6.38 17.67
C SER A 44 13.36 7.35 16.61
N PRO A 45 14.65 7.75 16.70
CA PRO A 45 15.31 8.53 15.66
C PRO A 45 15.77 7.68 14.46
N ILE A 46 15.54 6.36 14.46
CA ILE A 46 15.96 5.49 13.36
C ILE A 46 15.25 5.89 12.07
N LYS A 47 16.04 6.10 11.02
CA LYS A 47 15.56 6.31 9.66
C LYS A 47 14.69 5.13 9.25
N SER A 48 13.41 5.37 8.99
CA SER A 48 12.46 4.31 8.72
C SER A 48 11.44 4.73 7.67
N LEU A 49 10.93 3.72 6.95
CA LEU A 49 9.77 3.84 6.08
C LEU A 49 9.04 2.50 6.08
N GLY A 50 7.72 2.55 5.88
CA GLY A 50 6.90 1.36 5.71
C GLY A 50 6.53 1.11 4.26
N ILE A 51 6.40 -0.15 3.85
CA ILE A 51 5.99 -0.51 2.49
C ILE A 51 4.77 -1.42 2.50
N CYS A 52 3.95 -1.29 1.46
CA CYS A 52 2.73 -2.05 1.24
C CYS A 52 2.62 -2.49 -0.23
N SER A 53 1.95 -3.62 -0.48
CA SER A 53 1.64 -4.08 -1.83
C SER A 53 0.35 -3.46 -2.41
N GLY A 54 -0.38 -2.66 -1.63
CA GLY A 54 -1.70 -2.12 -2.00
C GLY A 54 -1.66 -1.27 -3.26
N ALA A 55 -0.84 -0.22 -3.27
CA ALA A 55 -0.69 0.66 -4.42
C ALA A 55 -0.17 -0.08 -5.67
N ASN A 56 0.75 -1.03 -5.51
CA ASN A 56 1.24 -1.86 -6.62
C ASN A 56 0.12 -2.72 -7.23
N SER A 57 -0.81 -3.20 -6.40
CA SER A 57 -2.01 -3.88 -6.91
C SER A 57 -2.85 -2.94 -7.75
N MET A 58 -3.14 -1.75 -7.23
CA MET A 58 -3.96 -0.75 -7.92
C MET A 58 -3.35 -0.32 -9.27
N MET A 59 -2.03 -0.13 -9.33
CA MET A 59 -1.36 0.23 -10.59
C MET A 59 -1.37 -0.90 -11.62
N ARG A 60 -1.29 -2.16 -11.18
CA ARG A 60 -1.46 -3.32 -12.07
C ARG A 60 -2.90 -3.43 -12.59
N ASP A 61 -3.89 -3.11 -11.76
CA ASP A 61 -5.29 -3.08 -12.17
C ASP A 61 -5.52 -2.05 -13.26
N ILE A 62 -4.95 -0.85 -13.10
CA ILE A 62 -4.96 0.19 -14.13
C ILE A 62 -4.26 -0.29 -15.40
N ALA A 63 -3.05 -0.85 -15.29
CA ALA A 63 -2.28 -1.36 -16.44
C ALA A 63 -3.07 -2.41 -17.23
N SER A 64 -3.71 -3.34 -16.52
CA SER A 64 -4.57 -4.40 -17.08
C SER A 64 -5.77 -3.83 -17.85
N VAL A 65 -6.44 -2.80 -17.33
CA VAL A 65 -7.59 -2.16 -18.00
C VAL A 65 -7.18 -1.50 -19.32
N TYR A 66 -6.00 -0.89 -19.37
CA TYR A 66 -5.52 -0.18 -20.56
C TYR A 66 -4.64 -1.03 -21.48
N GLY A 67 -4.30 -2.26 -21.10
CA GLY A 67 -3.44 -3.15 -21.89
C GLY A 67 -2.01 -2.61 -22.05
N VAL A 68 -1.49 -1.94 -21.01
CA VAL A 68 -0.16 -1.32 -20.97
C VAL A 68 0.73 -1.97 -19.92
N GLU A 69 2.03 -1.70 -19.97
CA GLU A 69 2.98 -2.11 -18.95
C GLU A 69 2.85 -1.24 -17.69
N ARG A 70 3.35 -1.75 -16.56
CA ARG A 70 3.25 -1.07 -15.26
C ARG A 70 3.94 0.29 -15.26
N GLU A 71 5.03 0.44 -16.01
CA GLU A 71 5.85 1.64 -16.10
C GLU A 71 5.14 2.78 -16.84
N GLU A 72 4.16 2.46 -17.68
CA GLU A 72 3.33 3.42 -18.41
C GLU A 72 2.23 4.03 -17.52
N VAL A 73 2.01 3.47 -16.33
CA VAL A 73 1.01 3.91 -15.36
C VAL A 73 1.64 4.75 -14.26
N TYR A 74 1.11 5.96 -14.09
CA TYR A 74 1.27 6.74 -12.87
C TYR A 74 -0.08 6.94 -12.19
N ALA A 75 -0.10 6.72 -10.89
CA ALA A 75 -1.24 7.05 -10.04
C ALA A 75 -0.76 7.83 -8.83
N ARG A 76 -1.45 8.91 -8.51
CA ARG A 76 -1.22 9.70 -7.30
C ARG A 76 -2.07 9.12 -6.18
N PHE A 77 -1.39 8.69 -5.11
CA PHE A 77 -1.98 8.04 -3.95
C PHE A 77 -2.03 8.97 -2.75
N ILE A 78 -3.18 8.95 -2.09
CA ILE A 78 -3.45 9.69 -0.86
C ILE A 78 -4.10 8.75 0.17
N GLY A 79 -3.75 8.91 1.44
CA GLY A 79 -4.38 8.19 2.55
C GLY A 79 -3.38 7.58 3.52
N LEU A 80 -3.75 6.43 4.10
CA LEU A 80 -2.97 5.69 5.09
C LEU A 80 -2.73 4.25 4.59
N ASN A 81 -1.83 3.51 5.24
CA ASN A 81 -1.67 2.09 4.94
C ASN A 81 -3.00 1.32 5.00
N HIS A 82 -3.31 0.58 3.93
CA HIS A 82 -4.59 -0.13 3.73
C HIS A 82 -5.84 0.77 3.70
N LEU A 83 -5.66 2.08 3.58
CA LEU A 83 -6.71 3.08 3.47
C LEU A 83 -6.25 4.17 2.48
N ILE A 84 -5.89 3.77 1.27
CA ILE A 84 -5.46 4.67 0.20
C ILE A 84 -6.51 4.78 -0.90
N PHE A 85 -6.44 5.91 -1.60
CA PHE A 85 -7.16 6.20 -2.82
C PHE A 85 -6.17 6.67 -3.89
N ALA A 86 -6.43 6.33 -5.15
CA ALA A 86 -5.83 7.05 -6.27
C ALA A 86 -6.79 8.16 -6.72
N ASP A 87 -6.32 9.41 -6.66
CA ASP A 87 -7.11 10.62 -7.00
C ASP A 87 -6.75 11.19 -8.38
N ARG A 88 -5.64 10.74 -8.96
CA ARG A 88 -5.22 11.03 -10.32
C ARG A 88 -4.55 9.81 -10.92
N ILE A 89 -4.94 9.46 -12.14
CA ILE A 89 -4.42 8.32 -12.88
C ILE A 89 -4.03 8.81 -14.28
N THR A 90 -2.77 8.60 -14.63
CA THR A 90 -2.27 8.87 -15.98
C THR A 90 -1.71 7.60 -16.60
N VAL A 91 -2.03 7.37 -17.87
CA VAL A 91 -1.48 6.29 -18.69
C VAL A 91 -0.80 6.93 -19.88
N ASN A 92 0.48 6.63 -20.10
CA ASN A 92 1.28 7.26 -21.16
C ASN A 92 1.25 8.80 -21.12
N GLY A 93 1.20 9.36 -19.91
CA GLY A 93 1.14 10.80 -19.66
C GLY A 93 -0.25 11.43 -19.82
N GLU A 94 -1.25 10.71 -20.32
CA GLU A 94 -2.62 11.21 -20.48
C GLU A 94 -3.45 10.96 -19.21
N ASP A 95 -4.20 11.97 -18.75
CA ASP A 95 -5.08 11.84 -17.57
C ASP A 95 -6.34 11.06 -17.93
N VAL A 96 -6.42 9.83 -17.42
CA VAL A 96 -7.51 8.90 -17.67
C VAL A 96 -8.40 8.68 -16.45
N THR A 97 -8.26 9.51 -15.41
CA THR A 97 -8.90 9.30 -14.10
C THR A 97 -10.41 9.06 -14.22
N ARG A 98 -11.13 9.96 -14.92
CA ARG A 98 -12.59 9.84 -15.12
C ARG A 98 -12.95 8.60 -15.93
N HIS A 99 -12.21 8.32 -16.99
CA HIS A 99 -12.48 7.17 -17.85
C HIS A 99 -12.27 5.85 -17.08
N PHE A 100 -11.19 5.74 -16.31
CA PHE A 100 -10.91 4.57 -15.49
C PHE A 100 -12.01 4.33 -14.43
N ILE A 101 -12.50 5.38 -13.78
CA ILE A 101 -13.62 5.28 -12.81
C ILE A 101 -14.89 4.75 -13.49
N GLU A 102 -15.17 5.18 -14.71
CA GLU A 102 -16.34 4.67 -15.46
C GLU A 102 -16.16 3.20 -15.86
N GLN A 103 -14.95 2.79 -16.30
CA GLN A 103 -14.64 1.38 -16.57
C GLN A 103 -14.81 0.52 -15.30
N LEU A 104 -14.35 1.00 -14.15
CA LEU A 104 -14.51 0.33 -12.86
C LEU A 104 -15.99 0.20 -12.48
N ALA A 105 -16.79 1.24 -12.70
CA ALA A 105 -18.24 1.23 -12.45
C ALA A 105 -18.99 0.23 -13.36
N GLN A 106 -18.44 -0.08 -14.54
CA GLN A 106 -18.95 -1.10 -15.46
C GLN A 106 -18.45 -2.52 -15.12
N GLY A 107 -17.63 -2.67 -14.08
CA GLY A 107 -17.10 -3.96 -13.62
C GLY A 107 -15.79 -4.38 -14.26
N VAL A 108 -15.12 -3.49 -15.00
CA VAL A 108 -13.83 -3.76 -15.66
C VAL A 108 -12.68 -3.45 -14.70
N GLY A 109 -11.68 -4.33 -14.59
CA GLY A 109 -10.41 -4.04 -13.91
C GLY A 109 -10.30 -4.36 -12.42
N SER A 110 -11.25 -5.07 -11.81
CA SER A 110 -11.18 -5.42 -10.38
C SER A 110 -10.29 -6.65 -10.11
N HIS A 111 -8.96 -6.51 -10.04
CA HIS A 111 -8.16 -7.55 -9.37
C HIS A 111 -8.16 -7.30 -7.86
N THR A 112 -9.00 -8.04 -7.16
CA THR A 112 -9.03 -7.97 -5.71
C THR A 112 -7.75 -8.58 -5.11
N LEU A 113 -7.15 -7.91 -4.11
CA LEU A 113 -6.08 -8.50 -3.30
C LEU A 113 -6.51 -9.86 -2.75
N LYS A 114 -5.65 -10.89 -2.78
CA LYS A 114 -5.99 -12.27 -2.37
C LYS A 114 -6.57 -12.42 -0.97
N ASN A 115 -6.37 -11.43 -0.10
CA ASN A 115 -6.84 -11.42 1.29
C ASN A 115 -8.12 -10.59 1.48
N VAL A 116 -8.78 -10.14 0.41
CA VAL A 116 -10.00 -9.34 0.45
C VAL A 116 -11.09 -10.00 -0.40
N PRO A 117 -12.36 -10.01 0.04
CA PRO A 117 -13.46 -10.61 -0.74
C PRO A 117 -13.64 -9.96 -2.12
N ASN A 118 -13.91 -10.77 -3.14
CA ASN A 118 -14.19 -10.31 -4.51
C ASN A 118 -15.64 -9.80 -4.66
N LEU A 119 -16.01 -8.83 -3.83
CA LEU A 119 -17.28 -8.10 -3.91
C LEU A 119 -17.05 -6.82 -4.70
N GLY A 120 -17.79 -6.58 -5.79
CA GLY A 120 -17.72 -5.32 -6.53
C GLY A 120 -18.38 -4.19 -5.74
N LEU A 121 -17.77 -3.01 -5.69
CA LEU A 121 -18.45 -1.82 -5.17
C LEU A 121 -19.61 -1.44 -6.11
N PRO A 122 -20.74 -0.94 -5.60
CA PRO A 122 -21.84 -0.50 -6.45
C PRO A 122 -21.40 0.56 -7.46
N ALA A 123 -21.87 0.46 -8.70
CA ALA A 123 -21.50 1.38 -9.79
C ALA A 123 -21.78 2.86 -9.45
N GLU A 124 -22.94 3.13 -8.86
CA GLU A 124 -23.31 4.49 -8.42
C GLU A 124 -22.36 5.03 -7.36
N PHE A 125 -21.92 4.17 -6.44
CA PHE A 125 -20.95 4.55 -5.41
C PHE A 125 -19.58 4.88 -6.03
N ILE A 126 -19.09 4.06 -6.95
CA ILE A 126 -17.82 4.30 -7.67
C ILE A 126 -17.86 5.66 -8.39
N ARG A 127 -18.95 5.94 -9.12
CA ARG A 127 -19.13 7.22 -9.83
C ARG A 127 -19.19 8.41 -8.89
N ALA A 128 -19.89 8.28 -7.76
CA ALA A 128 -20.02 9.34 -6.76
C ALA A 128 -18.69 9.62 -6.03
N LEU A 129 -17.92 8.57 -5.74
CA LEU A 129 -16.65 8.67 -5.03
C LEU A 129 -15.61 9.45 -5.82
N LYS A 130 -15.61 9.34 -7.16
CA LYS A 130 -14.66 10.02 -8.08
C LYS A 130 -13.18 9.73 -7.79
N LEU A 131 -12.91 8.72 -6.98
CA LEU A 131 -11.58 8.23 -6.62
C LEU A 131 -11.56 6.73 -6.88
N TYR A 132 -10.37 6.17 -7.11
CA TYR A 132 -10.19 4.73 -7.13
C TYR A 132 -9.75 4.23 -5.74
N PRO A 133 -10.61 3.54 -4.97
CA PRO A 133 -10.27 3.07 -3.63
C PRO A 133 -9.51 1.74 -3.66
N LEU A 134 -8.58 1.56 -2.73
CA LEU A 134 -7.98 0.24 -2.49
C LEU A 134 -9.03 -0.78 -2.02
N SER A 135 -8.86 -2.06 -2.37
CA SER A 135 -9.84 -3.10 -2.05
C SER A 135 -10.12 -3.26 -0.54
N TYR A 136 -9.18 -2.91 0.34
CA TYR A 136 -9.41 -2.91 1.80
C TYR A 136 -10.54 -1.96 2.24
N LEU A 137 -10.91 -0.97 1.44
CA LEU A 137 -12.02 -0.07 1.78
C LEU A 137 -13.39 -0.75 1.77
N LYS A 138 -13.49 -1.97 1.20
CA LYS A 138 -14.70 -2.81 1.32
C LYS A 138 -15.03 -3.15 2.78
N TYR A 139 -14.04 -3.25 3.65
CA TYR A 139 -14.27 -3.44 5.09
C TYR A 139 -15.06 -2.28 5.73
N PHE A 140 -15.01 -1.08 5.14
CA PHE A 140 -15.70 0.11 5.63
C PHE A 140 -17.01 0.38 4.90
N TYR A 141 -17.03 0.23 3.57
CA TYR A 141 -18.20 0.56 2.76
C TYR A 141 -19.16 -0.62 2.53
N MET A 142 -18.70 -1.86 2.74
CA MET A 142 -19.45 -3.09 2.51
C MET A 142 -19.29 -4.05 3.71
N SER A 143 -19.28 -3.50 4.93
CA SER A 143 -18.92 -4.26 6.13
C SER A 143 -19.81 -5.48 6.33
N ARG A 144 -21.12 -5.36 6.06
CA ARG A 144 -22.07 -6.48 6.18
C ARG A 144 -21.71 -7.60 5.20
N GLU A 145 -21.54 -7.26 3.93
CA GLU A 145 -21.26 -8.21 2.85
C GLU A 145 -19.89 -8.89 3.06
N VAL A 146 -18.89 -8.13 3.53
CA VAL A 146 -17.57 -8.68 3.86
C VAL A 146 -17.65 -9.64 5.04
N VAL A 147 -18.40 -9.30 6.11
CA VAL A 147 -18.58 -10.19 7.27
C VAL A 147 -19.33 -11.47 6.88
N GLU A 148 -20.39 -11.38 6.08
CA GLU A 148 -21.13 -12.54 5.56
C GLU A 148 -20.20 -13.45 4.75
N HIS A 149 -19.36 -12.88 3.88
CA HIS A 149 -18.35 -13.62 3.13
C HIS A 149 -17.32 -14.30 4.05
N GLU A 150 -16.78 -13.60 5.05
CA GLU A 150 -15.80 -14.16 5.98
C GLU A 150 -16.38 -15.29 6.84
N ILE A 151 -17.66 -15.20 7.24
CA ILE A 151 -18.37 -16.29 7.92
C ILE A 151 -18.54 -17.51 7.00
N SER A 152 -18.87 -17.28 5.73
CA SER A 152 -18.97 -18.35 4.71
C SER A 152 -17.61 -19.04 4.49
N GLU A 153 -16.53 -18.28 4.35
CA GLU A 153 -15.17 -18.82 4.20
C GLU A 153 -14.73 -19.60 5.44
N LEU A 154 -15.04 -19.11 6.64
CA LEU A 154 -14.76 -19.83 7.89
C LEU A 154 -15.39 -21.22 7.89
N GLN A 155 -16.61 -21.36 7.37
CA GLN A 155 -17.31 -22.65 7.28
C GLN A 155 -16.76 -23.57 6.18
N ARG A 156 -16.21 -23.02 5.10
CA ARG A 156 -15.75 -23.80 3.93
C ARG A 156 -14.27 -24.19 4.00
N SER A 157 -13.41 -23.25 4.35
CA SER A 157 -11.95 -23.37 4.19
C SER A 157 -11.18 -22.82 5.39
N GLY A 158 -11.89 -22.45 6.47
CA GLY A 158 -11.31 -21.83 7.64
C GLY A 158 -10.93 -20.37 7.40
N THR A 159 -10.40 -19.75 8.44
CA THR A 159 -9.91 -18.36 8.41
C THR A 159 -8.74 -18.21 7.43
N ARG A 160 -8.50 -16.98 6.98
CA ARG A 160 -7.33 -16.69 6.14
C ARG A 160 -6.00 -17.03 6.83
N GLY A 161 -5.95 -16.97 8.16
CA GLY A 161 -4.79 -17.40 8.94
C GLY A 161 -4.52 -18.90 8.84
N GLU A 162 -5.57 -19.73 8.94
CA GLU A 162 -5.46 -21.18 8.79
C GLU A 162 -5.09 -21.59 7.36
N GLN A 163 -5.71 -20.92 6.37
CA GLN A 163 -5.33 -21.11 4.97
C GLN A 163 -3.85 -20.77 4.72
N SER A 164 -3.37 -19.65 5.29
CA SER A 164 -1.96 -19.24 5.18
C SER A 164 -1.02 -20.23 5.84
N LEU A 165 -1.39 -20.77 7.01
CA LEU A 165 -0.62 -21.81 7.70
C LEU A 165 -0.51 -23.08 6.84
N SER A 166 -1.59 -23.49 6.17
CA SER A 166 -1.58 -24.64 5.27
C SER A 166 -0.62 -24.41 4.08
N ILE A 167 -0.70 -23.24 3.44
CA ILE A 167 0.21 -22.86 2.35
C ILE A 167 1.66 -22.86 2.81
N GLU A 168 1.95 -22.29 3.99
CA GLU A 168 3.30 -22.24 4.54
C GLU A 168 3.87 -23.63 4.83
N LYS A 169 3.07 -24.55 5.37
CA LYS A 169 3.51 -25.95 5.57
C LYS A 169 3.92 -26.61 4.26
N SER A 170 3.12 -26.43 3.20
CA SER A 170 3.45 -26.95 1.87
C SER A 170 4.76 -26.35 1.34
N LEU A 171 4.91 -25.02 1.44
CA LEU A 171 6.12 -24.32 1.02
C LEU A 171 7.37 -24.80 1.77
N PHE A 172 7.28 -24.99 3.09
CA PHE A 172 8.42 -25.47 3.87
C PHE A 172 8.85 -26.88 3.50
N GLU A 173 7.92 -27.75 3.08
CA GLU A 173 8.28 -29.07 2.55
C GLU A 173 9.02 -28.95 1.21
N LEU A 174 8.52 -28.12 0.29
CA LEU A 174 9.19 -27.85 -1.00
C LEU A 174 10.61 -27.31 -0.79
N TYR A 175 10.79 -26.38 0.15
CA TYR A 175 12.09 -25.78 0.45
C TYR A 175 13.09 -26.71 1.15
N ARG A 176 12.70 -27.94 1.52
CA ARG A 176 13.67 -28.95 1.99
C ARG A 176 14.49 -29.53 0.85
N ASN A 177 14.00 -29.45 -0.39
CA ASN A 177 14.75 -29.92 -1.55
C ASN A 177 15.85 -28.91 -1.90
N PRO A 178 17.15 -29.25 -1.74
CA PRO A 178 18.25 -28.34 -2.06
C PRO A 178 18.37 -28.05 -3.57
N ASP A 179 17.79 -28.91 -4.42
CA ASP A 179 17.83 -28.76 -5.87
C ASP A 179 16.69 -27.87 -6.42
N LEU A 180 15.82 -27.35 -5.54
CA LEU A 180 14.76 -26.44 -5.94
C LEU A 180 15.34 -25.06 -6.29
N CYS A 181 15.50 -24.81 -7.58
CA CYS A 181 15.99 -23.53 -8.11
C CYS A 181 14.90 -22.62 -8.72
N GLU A 182 13.65 -23.11 -8.79
CA GLU A 182 12.50 -22.36 -9.32
C GLU A 182 11.59 -21.88 -8.20
N LYS A 183 11.00 -20.70 -8.38
CA LYS A 183 10.05 -20.12 -7.41
C LYS A 183 8.77 -20.97 -7.36
N PRO A 184 8.39 -21.57 -6.21
CA PRO A 184 7.17 -22.37 -6.11
C PRO A 184 5.91 -21.58 -6.48
N ALA A 185 5.01 -22.21 -7.23
CA ALA A 185 3.75 -21.60 -7.65
C ALA A 185 2.87 -21.24 -6.44
N GLU A 186 2.94 -22.06 -5.38
CA GLU A 186 2.24 -21.92 -4.10
C GLU A 186 2.59 -20.61 -3.39
N LEU A 187 3.80 -20.09 -3.59
CA LEU A 187 4.23 -18.83 -2.97
C LEU A 187 3.34 -17.68 -3.43
N SER A 188 2.88 -17.71 -4.68
CA SER A 188 1.96 -16.72 -5.21
C SER A 188 0.62 -16.73 -4.46
N ALA A 189 0.21 -17.84 -3.85
CA ALA A 189 -1.05 -17.96 -3.11
C ALA A 189 -1.01 -17.35 -1.69
N ARG A 190 0.18 -17.04 -1.14
CA ARG A 190 0.34 -16.43 0.19
C ARG A 190 -0.18 -14.98 0.24
N GLY A 191 -0.25 -14.30 -0.90
CA GLY A 191 -0.50 -12.86 -0.99
C GLY A 191 0.77 -12.04 -0.73
N GLY A 192 0.75 -10.74 -1.02
CA GLY A 192 1.93 -9.88 -0.89
C GLY A 192 2.98 -10.07 -2.00
N ALA A 193 2.54 -10.39 -3.22
CA ALA A 193 3.43 -10.34 -4.37
C ALA A 193 4.05 -8.93 -4.52
N LEU A 194 5.27 -8.85 -5.05
CA LEU A 194 6.05 -7.62 -5.31
C LEU A 194 6.63 -6.90 -4.09
N TYR A 195 6.45 -7.42 -2.86
CA TYR A 195 7.11 -6.86 -1.68
C TYR A 195 8.65 -6.87 -1.80
N SER A 196 9.21 -8.01 -2.25
CA SER A 196 10.66 -8.15 -2.45
C SER A 196 11.20 -7.12 -3.44
N ASP A 197 10.50 -6.95 -4.55
CA ASP A 197 10.98 -6.12 -5.66
C ASP A 197 10.92 -4.64 -5.27
N THR A 198 9.83 -4.24 -4.60
CA THR A 198 9.68 -2.88 -4.04
C THR A 198 10.81 -2.58 -3.05
N ALA A 199 11.10 -3.50 -2.13
CA ALA A 199 12.15 -3.29 -1.15
C ALA A 199 13.55 -3.25 -1.77
N CYS A 200 13.88 -4.16 -2.69
CA CYS A 200 15.14 -4.15 -3.42
C CYS A 200 15.33 -2.87 -4.22
N SER A 201 14.27 -2.39 -4.89
CA SER A 201 14.29 -1.13 -5.63
C SER A 201 14.49 0.07 -4.70
N ILE A 202 13.79 0.15 -3.57
CA ILE A 202 14.01 1.21 -2.56
C ILE A 202 15.44 1.18 -2.01
N ILE A 203 15.97 0.01 -1.63
CA ILE A 203 17.35 -0.14 -1.15
C ILE A 203 18.33 0.34 -2.23
N SER A 204 18.11 -0.07 -3.48
CA SER A 204 18.92 0.34 -4.62
C SER A 204 18.85 1.84 -4.86
N SER A 205 17.67 2.46 -4.72
CA SER A 205 17.47 3.90 -4.94
C SER A 205 18.10 4.74 -3.84
N ILE A 206 18.01 4.31 -2.58
CA ILE A 206 18.71 4.95 -1.45
C ILE A 206 20.22 4.86 -1.66
N TYR A 207 20.75 3.68 -1.99
CA TYR A 207 22.19 3.50 -2.12
C TYR A 207 22.78 4.23 -3.34
N ASN A 208 22.10 4.15 -4.50
CA ASN A 208 22.60 4.69 -5.77
C ASN A 208 22.03 6.07 -6.13
N ASN A 209 21.27 6.69 -5.22
CA ASN A 209 20.63 7.99 -5.46
C ASN A 209 19.79 8.04 -6.75
N LYS A 210 19.03 6.98 -7.05
CA LYS A 210 18.34 6.85 -8.36
C LYS A 210 17.15 7.80 -8.52
N LYS A 211 16.61 8.32 -7.42
CA LYS A 211 15.43 9.20 -7.40
C LYS A 211 14.18 8.53 -7.98
N GLU A 212 14.01 7.25 -7.69
CA GLU A 212 12.84 6.46 -8.13
C GLU A 212 11.59 6.85 -7.33
N LEU A 213 10.43 6.78 -7.98
CA LEU A 213 9.13 7.01 -7.33
C LEU A 213 8.58 5.70 -6.75
N HIS A 214 8.25 5.74 -5.46
CA HIS A 214 7.62 4.63 -4.74
C HIS A 214 6.42 5.11 -3.93
N VAL A 215 5.49 4.21 -3.63
CA VAL A 215 4.41 4.49 -2.67
C VAL A 215 4.80 3.89 -1.33
N VAL A 216 4.99 4.74 -0.33
CA VAL A 216 5.57 4.38 0.97
C VAL A 216 4.83 5.04 2.12
N ASN A 217 5.01 4.48 3.32
CA ASN A 217 4.56 5.06 4.57
C ASN A 217 5.65 5.94 5.16
N VAL A 218 5.38 7.23 5.31
CA VAL A 218 6.31 8.24 5.81
C VAL A 218 5.55 9.35 6.55
N PRO A 219 6.21 10.14 7.42
CA PRO A 219 5.61 11.35 7.98
C PRO A 219 5.12 12.30 6.88
N ASN A 220 3.98 12.94 7.13
CA ASN A 220 3.26 13.77 6.17
C ASN A 220 4.09 14.96 5.66
N MET A 221 4.78 15.68 6.55
CA MET A 221 5.66 16.80 6.19
C MET A 221 5.01 17.80 5.21
N GLY A 222 3.78 18.24 5.51
CA GLY A 222 3.02 19.18 4.68
C GLY A 222 2.47 18.61 3.36
N THR A 223 2.61 17.31 3.08
CA THR A 223 2.17 16.69 1.82
C THR A 223 0.66 16.71 1.65
N THR A 224 -0.06 16.44 2.74
CA THR A 224 -1.52 16.48 2.87
C THR A 224 -1.87 17.56 3.89
N PRO A 225 -2.31 18.76 3.46
CA PRO A 225 -2.53 19.90 4.34
C PRO A 225 -3.56 19.67 5.46
N ASP A 226 -4.51 18.75 5.22
CA ASP A 226 -5.57 18.44 6.18
C ASP A 226 -5.14 17.46 7.29
N LEU A 227 -3.87 17.01 7.29
CA LEU A 227 -3.31 16.10 8.29
C LEU A 227 -2.12 16.75 9.00
N PRO A 228 -1.86 16.40 10.28
CA PRO A 228 -0.65 16.84 10.98
C PRO A 228 0.63 16.48 10.23
N ASP A 229 1.66 17.32 10.32
CA ASP A 229 2.96 17.07 9.64
C ASP A 229 3.67 15.81 10.14
N ASP A 230 3.45 15.43 11.39
CA ASP A 230 4.06 14.26 12.03
C ASP A 230 3.24 12.98 11.86
N ALA A 231 2.04 13.06 11.28
CA ALA A 231 1.22 11.88 11.00
C ALA A 231 1.81 11.08 9.85
N VAL A 232 1.93 9.76 9.99
CA VAL A 232 2.36 8.88 8.91
C VAL A 232 1.22 8.66 7.91
N ILE A 233 1.51 8.95 6.65
CA ILE A 233 0.62 8.76 5.48
C ILE A 233 1.22 7.72 4.53
N GLU A 234 0.38 7.13 3.67
CA GLU A 234 0.84 6.31 2.54
C GLU A 234 0.63 7.09 1.23
N THR A 235 1.73 7.51 0.60
CA THR A 235 1.71 8.40 -0.57
C THR A 235 2.90 8.15 -1.50
N ASN A 236 2.88 8.77 -2.69
CA ASN A 236 4.03 8.77 -3.59
C ASN A 236 5.18 9.57 -2.95
N ALA A 237 6.36 8.98 -2.91
CA ALA A 237 7.59 9.61 -2.48
C ALA A 237 8.71 9.37 -3.50
N MET A 238 9.55 10.38 -3.69
CA MET A 238 10.82 10.23 -4.36
C MET A 238 11.82 9.60 -3.38
N ILE A 239 12.42 8.48 -3.79
CA ILE A 239 13.42 7.78 -2.98
C ILE A 239 14.80 8.14 -3.50
N ASP A 240 15.58 8.87 -2.71
CA ASP A 240 16.94 9.25 -3.04
C ASP A 240 17.92 8.87 -1.91
N SER A 241 19.17 9.33 -2.00
CA SER A 241 20.19 9.03 -0.97
C SER A 241 19.87 9.56 0.43
N LEU A 242 18.96 10.54 0.55
CA LEU A 242 18.46 11.07 1.82
C LEU A 242 17.23 10.30 2.32
N GLY A 243 16.65 9.43 1.51
CA GLY A 243 15.51 8.60 1.86
C GLY A 243 14.26 8.95 1.07
N ALA A 244 13.10 8.78 1.71
CA ALA A 244 11.81 9.05 1.09
C ALA A 244 11.39 10.51 1.29
N GLN A 245 11.19 11.21 0.18
CA GLN A 245 10.66 12.57 0.11
C GLN A 245 9.23 12.53 -0.43
N PRO A 246 8.19 12.64 0.40
CA PRO A 246 6.80 12.59 -0.06
C PRO A 246 6.50 13.75 -1.00
N ILE A 247 5.69 13.49 -2.02
CA ILE A 247 5.40 14.47 -3.07
C ILE A 247 4.08 15.16 -2.76
N GLY A 248 4.18 16.47 -2.51
CA GLY A 248 3.04 17.33 -2.19
C GLY A 248 1.86 17.16 -3.15
N VAL A 249 0.67 16.97 -2.58
CA VAL A 249 -0.57 16.96 -3.34
C VAL A 249 -0.98 18.41 -3.57
N TRP A 250 -0.56 19.00 -4.70
CA TRP A 250 -1.12 20.28 -5.12
C TRP A 250 -2.57 20.04 -5.55
N SER A 251 -3.52 20.33 -4.66
CA SER A 251 -4.91 20.44 -5.05
C SER A 251 -5.12 21.82 -5.69
N ALA A 252 -5.80 21.85 -6.84
CA ALA A 252 -6.37 23.09 -7.36
C ALA A 252 -7.52 23.61 -6.47
N THR A 253 -7.97 22.84 -5.46
CA THR A 253 -9.01 23.26 -4.52
C THR A 253 -8.54 24.27 -3.48
N ASN A 254 -7.23 24.48 -3.30
CA ASN A 254 -6.71 25.64 -2.57
C ASN A 254 -7.06 26.99 -3.24
N GLY A 255 -7.51 26.98 -4.50
CA GLY A 255 -8.09 28.15 -5.16
C GLY A 255 -9.50 28.51 -4.68
N TYR A 256 -10.23 27.60 -4.01
CA TYR A 256 -11.59 27.86 -3.52
C TYR A 256 -11.63 28.52 -2.15
N GLN A 257 -10.55 28.47 -1.35
CA GLN A 257 -10.51 29.07 -0.01
C GLN A 257 -9.90 30.48 0.04
N ARG A 258 -9.42 31.03 -1.08
CA ARG A 258 -8.82 32.39 -1.11
C ARG A 258 -9.64 33.45 -1.85
N ALA A 259 -10.87 33.14 -2.28
CA ALA A 259 -11.70 34.10 -3.03
C ALA A 259 -12.65 34.95 -2.16
N ASP A 260 -12.97 34.55 -0.92
CA ASP A 260 -14.01 35.21 -0.11
C ASP A 260 -13.54 35.67 1.27
N SER A 261 -12.47 36.47 1.34
CA SER A 261 -12.18 37.29 2.53
C SER A 261 -12.05 38.77 2.19
N GLY A 262 -12.95 39.25 1.33
CA GLY A 262 -13.16 40.66 1.05
C GLY A 262 -14.58 41.10 1.44
N VAL A 263 -14.82 41.27 2.75
CA VAL A 263 -15.68 42.31 3.36
C VAL A 263 -15.09 42.66 4.72
#